data_AF-A0A952FYY6-F1
#
_entry.id   AF-A0A952FYY6-F1
#
_cell.length_a   1.000
_cell.length_b   1.000
_cell.length_c   1.000
_cell.angle_alpha   90.00
_cell.angle_beta   90.00
_cell.angle_gamma   90.00
#
_symmetry.space_group_name_H-M   'P 1'
#
loop_
_entity.id
_entity.type
_entity.pdbx_description
1 polymer ?
#
loop_
_entity_poly.entity_id
_entity_poly.type
_entity_poly.pdbx_seq_one_letter_code
_entity_poly.pdbx_strand_id
1 'polypeptide(L)' 'MGGLSIWHWVIAAVVALLLFGGGGKISSMMGDAAKGIKAFKDGLKDEPEDDKKAKKVEEEPKA' A
#
# COMPACT_ATOMS: atom_id res chain seq x y z
N MET A 1 31.93 1.16 -5.36
CA MET A 1 31.28 1.48 -4.06
C MET A 1 29.80 1.20 -4.21
N GLY A 2 29.45 -0.09 -4.09
CA GLY A 2 28.17 -0.66 -4.52
C GLY A 2 27.01 -0.08 -3.73
N GLY A 3 26.14 0.62 -4.45
CA GLY A 3 24.89 1.15 -3.92
C GLY A 3 24.09 0.05 -3.24
N LEU A 4 23.48 0.44 -2.12
CA LEU A 4 22.55 -0.28 -1.28
C LEU A 4 21.81 -1.39 -2.04
N SER A 5 22.39 -2.60 -2.00
CA SER A 5 21.83 -3.79 -2.62
C SER A 5 20.40 -4.00 -2.12
N ILE A 6 19.51 -4.52 -2.97
CA ILE A 6 18.12 -4.85 -2.63
C ILE A 6 18.06 -5.66 -1.33
N TRP A 7 19.10 -6.45 -1.05
CA TRP A 7 19.26 -7.21 0.18
C TRP A 7 19.29 -6.34 1.46
N HIS A 8 19.89 -5.15 1.40
CA HIS A 8 19.94 -4.22 2.53
C HIS A 8 18.54 -3.67 2.84
N TRP A 9 17.77 -3.35 1.80
CA TRP A 9 16.38 -2.90 1.95
C TRP A 9 15.47 -3.99 2.52
N VAL A 10 15.69 -5.26 2.15
CA VAL A 10 14.97 -6.41 2.74
C VAL A 10 15.28 -6.53 4.23
N ILE A 11 16.54 -6.44 4.63
CA ILE A 11 16.93 -6.50 6.05
C ILE A 11 16.34 -5.31 6.82
N ALA A 12 16.41 -4.09 6.27
CA ALA A 12 15.83 -2.91 6.87
C ALA A 12 14.31 -3.03 7.04
N ALA A 13 13.60 -3.59 6.05
CA ALA A 13 12.18 -3.83 6.13
C ALA A 13 11.81 -4.81 7.26
N VAL A 14 12.58 -5.89 7.45
CA VAL A 14 12.36 -6.86 8.54
C VAL A 14 12.53 -6.19 9.91
N VAL A 15 13.59 -5.37 10.09
CA VAL A 15 13.82 -4.63 11.35
C VAL A 15 12.72 -3.61 11.60
N ALA A 16 12.29 -2.87 10.57
CA ALA A 16 11.18 -1.93 10.67
C ALA A 16 9.88 -2.64 11.08
N LEU A 17 9.60 -3.81 10.49
CA LEU A 17 8.40 -4.59 10.81
C LEU A 17 8.44 -5.13 12.26
N LEU A 18 9.60 -5.47 12.81
CA LEU A 18 9.73 -5.86 14.22
C LEU A 18 9.54 -4.69 15.19
N LEU A 19 10.08 -3.50 14.87
CA LEU A 19 9.96 -2.30 15.71
C LEU A 19 8.57 -1.65 15.65
N PHE A 20 7.98 -1.61 14.46
CA PHE A 20 6.70 -0.94 14.20
C PHE A 20 5.51 -1.91 14.16
N GLY A 21 5.73 -3.22 13.99
CA GLY A 21 4.66 -4.22 13.85
C GLY A 21 3.90 -4.57 15.14
N GLY A 22 4.44 -4.19 16.31
CA GLY A 22 3.77 -4.43 17.60
C GLY A 22 2.75 -3.35 18.01
N GLY A 23 2.71 -2.21 17.32
CA GLY A 23 1.90 -1.06 17.71
C GLY A 23 0.80 -0.76 16.71
N GLY A 24 -0.45 -1.18 16.97
CA GLY A 24 -1.60 -1.01 16.08
C GLY A 24 -1.91 0.43 15.61
N LYS A 25 -1.27 1.46 16.20
CA LYS A 25 -1.38 2.86 15.74
C LYS A 25 -0.81 3.10 14.35
N ILE A 26 0.24 2.37 13.94
CA ILE A 26 0.82 2.50 12.60
C ILE A 26 -0.17 2.04 11.53
N SER A 27 -1.01 1.04 11.82
CA SER A 27 -2.05 0.58 10.90
C SER A 27 -3.13 1.65 10.65
N SER A 28 -3.57 2.34 11.71
CA SER A 28 -4.56 3.43 11.57
C SER A 28 -3.98 4.61 10.80
N MET A 29 -2.77 5.07 11.17
CA MET A 29 -2.11 6.20 10.48
C MET A 29 -1.76 5.87 9.03
N MET A 30 -1.31 4.65 8.75
CA MET A 30 -1.06 4.20 7.38
C MET A 30 -2.35 4.06 6.57
N GLY A 31 -3.47 3.67 7.20
CA GLY A 31 -4.80 3.63 6.59
C GLY A 31 -5.31 5.02 6.18
N ASP A 32 -5.16 6.03 7.03
CA ASP A 32 -5.55 7.41 6.71
C ASP A 32 -4.64 8.02 5.63
N ALA A 33 -3.33 7.76 5.69
CA ALA A 33 -2.40 8.13 4.64
C ALA A 33 -2.73 7.45 3.29
N ALA A 34 -3.07 6.15 3.31
CA ALA A 34 -3.44 5.40 2.12
C ALA A 34 -4.74 5.92 1.48
N LYS A 35 -5.74 6.32 2.29
CA LYS A 35 -6.97 6.96 1.80
C LYS A 35 -6.67 8.31 1.15
N GLY A 36 -5.83 9.14 1.76
CA GLY A 36 -5.43 10.44 1.20
C GLY A 36 -4.72 10.30 -0.15
N ILE A 37 -3.76 9.36 -0.25
CA ILE A 37 -3.03 9.08 -1.50
C ILE A 37 -3.97 8.48 -2.56
N LYS A 38 -4.92 7.62 -2.17
CA LYS A 38 -5.91 7.04 -3.09
C LYS A 38 -6.86 8.11 -3.65
N ALA A 39 -7.41 8.97 -2.79
CA ALA A 39 -8.28 10.07 -3.22
C ALA A 39 -7.54 11.08 -4.12
N PHE A 40 -6.26 11.35 -3.83
CA PHE A 40 -5.42 12.19 -4.67
C PHE A 40 -5.19 11.56 -6.06
N LYS A 41 -4.91 10.26 -6.10
CA LYS A 41 -4.74 9.51 -7.35
C LYS A 41 -6.04 9.38 -8.15
N ASP A 42 -7.16 9.12 -7.50
CA ASP A 42 -8.47 9.05 -8.17
C ASP A 42 -8.83 10.44 -8.74
N GLY A 43 -8.65 11.53 -7.98
CA GLY A 43 -8.86 12.90 -8.47
C GLY A 43 -7.90 13.35 -9.58
N LEU A 44 -6.71 12.76 -9.68
CA LEU A 44 -5.77 12.95 -10.80
C LEU A 44 -6.11 12.10 -12.03
N LYS A 45 -6.83 10.98 -11.86
CA LYS A 45 -7.24 10.06 -12.94
C LYS A 45 -8.61 10.39 -13.52
N ASP A 46 -9.38 11.24 -12.85
CA ASP A 46 -10.61 11.86 -13.39
C ASP A 46 -10.32 12.85 -14.56
N GLU A 47 -9.05 13.20 -14.79
CA GLU A 47 -8.59 13.79 -16.05
C GLU A 47 -8.11 12.63 -16.97
N PRO A 48 -8.56 12.61 -18.22
CA PRO A 48 -9.40 11.59 -18.86
C PRO A 48 -8.78 10.17 -18.97
N GLU A 49 -8.94 9.31 -17.97
CA GLU A 49 -8.89 7.84 -18.13
C GLU A 49 -9.81 7.14 -17.11
N ASP A 50 -11.12 7.19 -17.38
CA ASP A 50 -12.09 6.25 -16.84
C ASP A 50 -11.81 4.87 -17.46
N ASP A 51 -11.35 3.92 -16.65
CA ASP A 51 -11.81 2.52 -16.65
C ASP A 51 -10.93 1.60 -15.78
N LYS A 52 -11.59 0.72 -15.02
CA LYS A 52 -11.07 -0.53 -14.42
C LYS A 52 -10.02 -0.38 -13.32
N LYS A 53 -10.45 -0.54 -12.05
CA LYS A 53 -9.92 -1.55 -11.08
C LYS A 53 -10.35 -1.22 -9.65
N ALA A 54 -11.62 -1.46 -9.34
CA ALA A 54 -12.07 -1.75 -7.97
C ALA A 54 -13.16 -2.83 -7.90
N LYS A 55 -13.41 -3.57 -9.00
CA LYS A 55 -14.21 -4.80 -9.01
C LYS A 55 -13.26 -5.99 -9.14
N LYS A 56 -12.64 -6.43 -8.05
CA LYS A 56 -12.16 -7.82 -7.87
C LYS A 56 -11.74 -8.12 -6.42
N VAL A 57 -12.68 -8.03 -5.50
CA VAL A 57 -12.78 -8.79 -4.23
C VAL A 57 -14.28 -8.68 -3.94
N GLU A 58 -15.18 -9.63 -4.10
CA GLU A 58 -15.21 -11.09 -4.11
C GLU A 58 -16.22 -11.51 -5.20
N GLU A 59 -15.82 -12.44 -6.06
CA GLU A 59 -16.75 -13.43 -6.59
C GLU A 59 -16.15 -14.76 -6.15
N GLU A 60 -16.63 -15.31 -5.04
CA GLU A 60 -16.66 -16.76 -4.91
C GLU A 60 -17.98 -17.23 -5.56
N PRO A 61 -17.89 -18.04 -6.63
CA PRO A 61 -19.03 -18.53 -7.37
C PRO A 61 -19.64 -19.74 -6.67
N LYS A 62 -20.98 -19.79 -6.67
CA LYS A 62 -21.81 -20.98 -6.95
C LYS A 62 -21.62 -22.23 -6.07
N ALA A 63 -22.59 -22.50 -5.20
CA ALA A 63 -23.51 -23.67 -5.23
C ALA A 63 -24.26 -23.81 -3.90
#